data_AF-A0A2V7GKR1-F1
#
_entry.id   AF-A0A2V7GKR1-F1
#
_cell.length_a   1.000
_cell.length_b   1.000
_cell.length_c   1.000
_cell.angle_alpha   90.00
_cell.angle_beta   90.00
_cell.angle_gamma   90.00
#
_symmetry.space_group_name_H-M   'P 1'
#
loop_
_entity.id
_entity.type
_entity.pdbx_description
1 polymer ?
#
loop_
_entity_poly.entity_id
_entity_poly.type
_entity_poly.pdbx_seq_one_letter_code
_entity_poly.pdbx_strand_id
1 'polypeptide(L)' 'FLTTPNEHYDVSFAGAPTGVYKGYCLPHVALGMKVTITVK' A
#
# COMPACT_ATOMS: atom_id res chain seq x y z
N PHE A 1 -1.11 7.35 -1.99
CA PHE A 1 -2.04 6.43 -2.66
C PHE A 1 -3.45 6.79 -2.16
N LEU A 2 -4.18 7.61 -2.93
CA LEU A 2 -5.57 7.94 -2.61
C LEU A 2 -6.43 6.87 -3.28
N THR A 3 -6.66 5.77 -2.58
CA THR A 3 -7.57 4.70 -3.02
C THR A 3 -8.99 5.12 -2.70
N THR A 4 -9.88 5.11 -3.69
CA THR A 4 -11.32 5.37 -3.53
C THR A 4 -12.04 4.11 -2.99
N PRO A 5 -13.19 4.25 -2.31
CA PRO A 5 -13.96 3.11 -1.82
C PRO A 5 -14.41 2.19 -2.95
N ASN A 6 -14.28 0.87 -2.74
CA ASN A 6 -14.68 -0.20 -3.67
C ASN A 6 -13.94 -0.19 -5.02
N GLU A 7 -12.83 0.52 -5.14
CA GLU A 7 -12.02 0.53 -6.35
C GLU A 7 -10.92 -0.54 -6.27
N HIS A 8 -10.77 -1.28 -7.37
CA HIS A 8 -9.74 -2.30 -7.52
C HIS A 8 -8.54 -1.69 -8.22
N TYR A 9 -7.35 -1.84 -7.62
CA TYR A 9 -6.09 -1.38 -8.21
C TYR A 9 -5.18 -2.56 -8.48
N ASP A 10 -4.74 -2.69 -9.73
CA ASP A 10 -3.65 -3.60 -10.09
C ASP A 10 -2.31 -2.96 -9.70
N VAL A 11 -1.61 -3.60 -8.77
CA VAL A 11 -0.32 -3.13 -8.25
C VAL A 11 0.75 -4.16 -8.61
N SER A 12 1.71 -3.77 -9.44
CA SER A 12 2.85 -4.62 -9.81
C SER A 12 4.10 -4.24 -9.02
N PHE A 13 4.79 -5.24 -8.48
CA PHE A 13 6.10 -5.11 -7.85
C PHE A 13 7.22 -5.64 -8.75
N ALA A 14 6.93 -5.90 -10.03
CA ALA A 14 7.93 -6.41 -10.98
C ALA A 14 9.07 -5.39 -11.16
N GLY A 15 10.30 -5.79 -10.83
CA GLY A 15 11.47 -4.93 -10.88
C GLY A 15 11.61 -3.94 -9.72
N ALA A 16 10.67 -3.94 -8.76
CA ALA A 16 10.83 -3.18 -7.53
C ALA A 16 11.97 -3.80 -6.71
N PRO A 17 12.90 -3.01 -6.17
CA PRO A 17 13.98 -3.54 -5.35
C PRO A 17 13.41 -4.28 -4.13
N THR A 18 14.08 -5.36 -3.75
CA THR A 18 13.82 -6.11 -2.52
C THR A 18 13.76 -5.13 -1.34
N GLY A 19 12.69 -5.19 -0.56
CA GLY A 19 12.45 -4.18 0.47
C GLY A 19 11.05 -4.20 1.07
N VAL A 20 10.89 -3.38 2.10
CA VAL A 20 9.64 -3.23 2.84
C VAL A 20 8.97 -1.92 2.42
N TYR A 21 7.83 -2.05 1.75
CA TYR A 21 7.02 -0.93 1.28
C TYR A 21 5.85 -0.72 2.24
N LYS A 22 5.74 0.49 2.79
CA LYS A 22 4.68 0.85 3.72
C LYS A 22 3.56 1.58 2.96
N GLY A 23 2.37 0.99 2.98
CA GLY A 23 1.14 1.60 2.48
C GLY A 23 0.36 2.26 3.61
N TYR A 24 -0.05 3.50 3.40
CA TYR A 24 -0.90 4.25 4.34
C TYR A 24 -2.11 4.78 3.61
N CYS A 25 -3.30 4.51 4.14
CA CYS A 25 -4.54 5.13 3.69
C CYS A 25 -4.76 6.38 4.53
N LEU A 26 -4.73 7.56 3.90
CA LEU A 26 -5.03 8.83 4.55
C LEU A 26 -6.53 9.12 4.43
N PRO A 27 -7.21 9.62 5.48
CA PRO A 27 -6.70 9.93 6.83
C PRO A 27 -6.68 8.73 7.79
N HIS A 28 -7.06 7.52 7.35
CA HIS A 28 -7.21 6.33 8.19
C HIS A 28 -5.94 5.86 8.92
N VAL A 29 -4.77 6.38 8.57
CA VAL A 29 -3.54 6.16 9.34
C VAL A 29 -3.70 6.60 10.80
N ALA A 30 -4.48 7.64 11.07
CA ALA A 30 -4.81 8.10 12.42
C ALA A 30 -5.67 7.08 13.20
N LEU A 31 -6.44 6.28 12.46
CA LEU A 31 -7.24 5.16 12.99
C LEU A 31 -6.44 3.85 13.04
N GLY A 32 -5.14 3.88 12.71
CA GLY A 32 -4.26 2.72 12.76
C GLY A 32 -4.21 1.88 11.48
N MET A 33 -4.89 2.28 10.40
CA MET A 33 -4.87 1.54 9.14
C MET A 33 -3.51 1.65 8.45
N LYS A 34 -2.78 0.53 8.40
CA LYS A 34 -1.43 0.43 7.84
C LYS A 34 -1.32 -0.86 7.04
N VAL A 35 -0.64 -0.81 5.91
CA VAL A 35 -0.35 -1.96 5.05
C VAL A 35 1.16 -2.08 4.93
N THR A 36 1.70 -3.29 5.01
CA THR A 36 3.13 -3.53 4.80
C THR A 36 3.27 -4.59 3.72
N ILE A 37 4.02 -4.27 2.66
CA ILE A 37 4.28 -5.17 1.54
C ILE A 37 5.76 -5.47 1.54
N THR A 38 6.11 -6.76 1.65
CA THR A 38 7.50 -7.22 1.62
C THR A 38 7.77 -7.85 0.27
N VAL A 39 8.68 -7.23 -0.50
CA VAL A 39 9.20 -7.80 -1.75
C VAL A 39 10.51 -8.49 -1.39
N LYS A 40 10.62 -9.79 -1.71
CA LYS A 40 11.82 -10.61 -1.50
C LYS A 40 12.51 -10.83 -2.83
#